data_AF-K1TWQ6-F1
#
_entry.id   AF-K1TWQ6-F1
#
_cell.length_a   1.000
_cell.length_b   1.000
_cell.length_c   1.000
_cell.angle_alpha   90.00
_cell.angle_beta   90.00
_cell.angle_gamma   90.00
#
_symmetry.space_group_name_H-M   'P 1'
#
loop_
_entity.id
_entity.type
_entity.pdbx_description
1 polymer ?
#
loop_
_entity_poly.entity_id
_entity_poly.type
_entity_poly.pdbx_seq_one_letter_code
_entity_poly.pdbx_strand_id
1 'polypeptide(L)'
;MVVGFVNAGMIKMKQAIGIIMGAIIGTSVTGWVLCLSDISGGAGWVDLLSTEVLAAIIGVIGIMFRMICKNPTKKHIGDIMIGFCILMVGMQNMSAAVAPLRSEPAFIDMLTKFSNPFIGILIGLLVTAVLQSASATVGILQALSVTGAISFSVALPIIMGIAV
;
A
#
# COMPACT_ATOMS: atom_id res chain seq x y z
N MET A 1 -12.78 -1.43 15.05
CA MET A 1 -12.40 -0.83 16.35
C MET A 1 -13.20 0.43 16.69
N VAL A 2 -13.19 1.47 15.84
CA VAL A 2 -13.85 2.76 16.13
C VAL A 2 -15.35 2.63 16.42
N VAL A 3 -16.07 1.80 15.64
CA VAL A 3 -17.51 1.55 15.86
C VAL A 3 -17.79 0.86 17.20
N GLY A 4 -16.90 -0.04 17.64
CA GLY A 4 -16.99 -0.68 18.96
C GLY A 4 -16.77 0.30 20.12
N PHE A 5 -15.87 1.27 19.94
CA PHE A 5 -15.64 2.34 20.93
C PHE A 5 -16.75 3.38 20.98
N VAL A 6 -17.47 3.60 19.88
CA VAL A 6 -18.70 4.40 19.89
C VAL A 6 -19.81 3.66 20.64
N ASN A 7 -19.97 2.36 20.39
CA ASN A 7 -20.99 1.55 21.07
C ASN A 7 -20.74 1.41 22.58
N ALA A 8 -19.47 1.38 23.00
CA ALA A 8 -19.06 1.38 24.40
C ALA A 8 -19.15 2.77 25.08
N GLY A 9 -19.60 3.82 24.38
CA GLY A 9 -19.72 5.18 24.91
C GLY A 9 -18.37 5.89 25.14
N MET A 10 -17.25 5.29 24.76
CA MET A 10 -15.91 5.85 24.97
C MET A 10 -15.54 6.95 23.98
N ILE A 11 -16.16 6.97 22.78
CA ILE A 11 -15.92 7.97 21.73
C ILE A 11 -17.27 8.47 21.18
N LYS A 12 -17.41 9.78 20.97
CA LYS A 12 -18.62 10.34 20.37
C LYS A 12 -18.66 10.04 18.86
N MET A 13 -19.86 9.81 18.30
CA MET A 13 -20.01 9.50 16.87
C MET A 13 -19.37 10.55 15.95
N LYS A 14 -19.43 11.85 16.32
CA LYS A 14 -18.78 12.93 15.58
C LYS A 14 -17.25 12.77 15.48
N GLN A 15 -16.61 12.25 16.53
CA GLN A 15 -15.15 12.00 16.53
C GLN A 15 -14.79 10.73 15.76
N ALA A 16 -15.65 9.70 15.83
CA ALA A 16 -15.47 8.46 15.10
C ALA A 16 -15.48 8.66 13.57
N ILE A 17 -16.35 9.54 13.06
CA ILE A 17 -16.42 9.86 11.63
C ILE A 17 -15.08 10.39 11.12
N GLY A 18 -14.42 11.29 11.87
CA GLY A 18 -13.11 11.82 11.49
C GLY A 18 -12.02 10.75 11.42
N ILE A 19 -12.02 9.80 12.36
CA ILE A 19 -11.07 8.69 12.39
C ILE A 19 -11.31 7.74 11.21
N ILE A 20 -12.58 7.41 10.93
CA ILE A 20 -12.95 6.51 9.83
C ILE A 20 -12.61 7.14 8.47
N MET A 21 -12.99 8.41 8.27
CA MET A 21 -12.66 9.13 7.04
C MET A 21 -11.15 9.25 6.84
N GLY A 22 -10.40 9.55 7.91
CA GLY A 22 -8.94 9.59 7.86
C GLY A 22 -8.32 8.25 7.46
N ALA A 23 -8.84 7.14 7.98
CA ALA A 23 -8.38 5.81 7.61
C ALA A 23 -8.64 5.47 6.14
N ILE A 24 -9.84 5.79 5.61
CA ILE A 24 -10.22 5.50 4.21
C ILE A 24 -9.44 6.39 3.23
N ILE A 25 -9.25 7.67 3.56
CA ILE A 25 -8.41 8.57 2.77
C ILE A 25 -6.96 8.08 2.80
N GLY A 26 -6.46 7.66 3.97
CA GLY A 26 -5.12 7.11 4.14
C GLY A 26 -4.85 5.91 3.23
N THR A 27 -5.76 4.91 3.23
CA THR A 27 -5.61 3.72 2.37
C THR A 27 -5.60 4.04 0.88
N SER A 28 -6.29 5.12 0.48
CA SER A 28 -6.30 5.60 -0.90
C SER A 28 -4.99 6.31 -1.26
N VAL A 29 -4.50 7.19 -0.37
CA VAL A 29 -3.22 7.89 -0.54
C VAL A 29 -2.05 6.90 -0.59
N THR A 30 -2.08 5.81 0.18
CA THR A 30 -1.06 4.74 0.11
C THR A 30 -0.98 4.12 -1.29
N GLY A 31 -2.10 3.90 -1.97
CA GLY A 31 -2.11 3.40 -3.35
C GLY A 31 -1.46 4.37 -4.35
N TRP A 32 -1.71 5.68 -4.20
CA TRP A 32 -1.03 6.69 -5.02
C TRP A 32 0.47 6.78 -4.75
N VAL A 33 0.87 6.69 -3.49
CA VAL A 33 2.28 6.66 -3.09
C VAL A 33 2.97 5.43 -3.69
N LEU A 34 2.31 4.28 -3.71
CA LEU A 34 2.83 3.08 -4.37
C LEU A 34 3.00 3.28 -5.87
N CYS A 35 2.02 3.85 -6.58
CA CYS A 35 2.11 4.13 -8.02
C CYS A 35 3.31 5.02 -8.38
N LEU A 36 3.61 5.99 -7.51
CA LEU A 36 4.78 6.86 -7.68
C LEU A 36 6.10 6.12 -7.42
N SER A 37 6.05 5.02 -6.68
CA SER A 37 7.23 4.28 -6.25
C SER A 37 7.79 3.30 -7.27
N ASP A 38 6.95 2.88 -8.21
CA ASP A 38 7.33 1.96 -9.28
C ASP A 38 7.69 2.67 -10.61
N ILE A 39 7.85 4.01 -10.60
CA ILE A 39 8.44 4.76 -11.73
C ILE A 39 9.96 4.54 -11.73
N SER A 40 10.39 3.30 -11.95
CA SER A 40 11.80 2.90 -12.07
C SER A 40 12.04 2.35 -13.47
N GLY A 41 11.94 3.23 -14.48
CA GLY A 41 12.07 2.85 -15.89
C GLY A 41 12.48 3.97 -16.86
N GLY A 42 12.91 5.14 -16.38
CA GLY A 42 13.27 6.28 -17.23
C GLY A 42 14.68 6.82 -16.93
N ALA A 43 15.64 6.49 -17.80
CA ALA A 43 16.96 7.11 -18.00
C ALA A 43 17.54 8.04 -16.89
N GLY A 44 18.57 7.55 -16.20
CA GLY A 44 19.76 8.30 -15.75
C GLY A 44 19.62 9.30 -14.58
N TRP A 45 18.44 9.87 -14.36
CA TRP A 45 18.16 10.84 -13.28
C TRP A 45 17.00 10.42 -12.37
N VAL A 46 16.15 9.48 -12.83
CA VAL A 46 14.95 9.02 -12.12
C VAL A 46 15.27 7.83 -11.19
N ASP A 47 16.36 7.10 -11.42
CA ASP A 47 16.82 6.04 -10.49
C ASP A 47 17.32 6.61 -9.15
N LEU A 48 17.76 7.88 -9.12
CA LEU A 48 18.05 8.60 -7.87
C LEU A 48 16.79 9.00 -7.09
N LEU A 49 15.62 8.98 -7.76
CA LEU A 49 14.29 9.14 -7.18
C LEU A 49 13.57 7.80 -6.96
N SER A 50 14.22 6.66 -7.21
CA SER A 50 13.66 5.35 -6.86
C SER A 50 13.28 5.35 -5.39
N THR A 51 12.09 4.82 -5.07
CA THR A 51 11.50 4.90 -3.73
C THR A 51 12.38 4.35 -2.63
N GLU A 52 13.28 3.42 -2.94
CA GLU A 52 14.35 2.96 -2.05
C GLU A 52 15.23 4.12 -1.55
N VAL A 53 15.69 4.97 -2.47
CA VAL A 53 16.57 6.11 -2.18
C VAL A 53 15.76 7.26 -1.60
N LEU A 54 14.55 7.53 -2.10
CA LEU A 54 13.69 8.59 -1.56
C LEU A 54 13.22 8.27 -0.12
N ALA A 55 12.78 7.04 0.14
CA ALA A 55 12.41 6.57 1.48
C ALA A 55 13.62 6.56 2.40
N ALA A 56 14.80 6.14 1.93
CA ALA A 56 16.04 6.20 2.70
C ALA A 56 16.45 7.66 3.02
N ILE A 57 16.38 8.59 2.05
CA ILE A 57 16.66 10.01 2.26
C ILE A 57 15.67 10.63 3.25
N ILE A 58 14.37 10.38 3.09
CA ILE A 58 13.32 10.83 4.01
C ILE A 58 13.52 10.24 5.40
N GLY A 59 13.94 8.97 5.50
CA GLY A 59 14.27 8.29 6.75
C GLY A 59 15.49 8.91 7.44
N VAL A 60 16.57 9.19 6.70
CA VAL A 60 17.78 9.84 7.22
C VAL A 60 17.48 11.26 7.68
N ILE A 61 16.72 12.03 6.89
CA ILE A 61 16.26 13.38 7.28
C ILE A 61 15.34 13.30 8.50
N GLY A 62 14.45 12.31 8.57
CA GLY A 62 13.55 12.09 9.71
C GLY A 62 14.32 11.77 11.00
N ILE A 63 15.34 10.91 10.93
CA ILE A 63 16.25 10.60 12.04
C ILE A 63 17.04 11.85 12.45
N MET A 64 17.55 12.60 11.48
CA MET A 64 18.28 13.84 11.73
C MET A 64 17.40 14.91 12.40
N PHE A 65 16.16 15.09 11.93
CA PHE A 65 15.19 15.99 12.57
C PHE A 65 14.85 15.54 13.99
N ARG A 66 14.68 14.23 14.22
CA ARG A 66 14.38 13.67 15.54
C ARG A 66 15.52 13.83 16.54
N MET A 67 16.77 13.70 16.08
CA MET A 67 17.96 13.77 16.93
C MET A 67 18.44 15.21 17.17
N ILE A 68 18.32 16.12 16.18
CA ILE A 68 18.83 17.49 16.27
C ILE A 68 17.79 18.45 16.87
N CYS A 69 16.49 18.25 16.61
CA CYS A 69 15.47 19.20 17.09
C CYS A 69 15.05 18.90 18.53
N LYS A 70 15.28 19.86 19.43
CA LYS A 70 14.75 19.85 20.82
C LYS A 70 13.25 20.18 20.90
N ASN A 71 12.66 20.74 19.85
CA ASN A 71 11.24 21.12 19.84
C ASN A 71 10.32 19.91 19.57
N PRO A 72 9.26 19.70 20.38
CA PRO A 72 8.40 18.51 20.29
C PRO A 72 7.69 18.39 18.93
N THR A 73 7.24 19.50 18.35
CA THR A 73 6.54 19.51 17.05
C THR A 73 7.42 19.04 15.89
N LYS A 74 8.70 19.42 15.88
CA LYS A 74 9.65 18.98 14.84
C LYS A 74 10.04 17.51 15.01
N LYS A 75 10.01 17.01 16.24
CA LYS A 75 10.25 15.60 16.56
C LYS A 75 9.11 14.72 16.06
N HIS A 76 7.85 15.15 16.20
CA HIS A 76 6.69 14.45 15.65
C HIS A 76 6.72 14.37 14.13
N ILE A 77 7.16 15.43 13.44
CA ILE A 77 7.37 15.40 11.98
C ILE A 77 8.45 14.37 11.62
N GLY A 78 9.55 14.32 12.36
CA GLY A 78 10.59 13.29 12.19
C GLY A 78 10.06 11.87 12.40
N ASP A 79 9.24 11.64 13.42
CA ASP A 79 8.60 10.33 13.67
C ASP A 79 7.67 9.92 12.52
N ILE A 80 6.92 10.86 11.92
CA ILE A 80 6.07 10.60 10.74
C ILE A 80 6.93 10.21 9.54
N MET A 81 8.04 10.93 9.28
CA MET A 81 8.95 10.64 8.18
C MET A 81 9.62 9.26 8.33
N ILE A 82 10.03 8.90 9.54
CA ILE A 82 10.60 7.57 9.84
C ILE A 82 9.53 6.50 9.65
N GLY A 83 8.31 6.72 10.15
CA GLY A 83 7.18 5.80 9.96
C GLY A 83 6.87 5.57 8.48
N PHE A 84 6.91 6.63 7.67
CA PHE A 84 6.77 6.53 6.22
C PHE A 84 7.88 5.71 5.56
N CYS A 85 9.15 5.91 5.96
CA CYS A 85 10.27 5.12 5.47
C CYS A 85 10.12 3.62 5.81
N ILE A 86 9.79 3.28 7.05
CA ILE A 86 9.55 1.90 7.48
C ILE A 86 8.40 1.27 6.69
N LEU A 87 7.33 2.03 6.43
CA LEU A 87 6.19 1.59 5.63
C LEU A 87 6.66 1.24 4.20
N MET A 88 7.37 2.15 3.53
CA MET A 88 7.89 1.92 2.16
C MET A 88 8.79 0.70 2.07
N VAL A 89 9.73 0.52 3.01
CA VAL A 89 10.61 -0.66 3.06
C VAL A 89 9.81 -1.94 3.27
N GLY A 90 8.81 -1.92 4.17
CA GLY A 90 7.91 -3.05 4.38
C GLY A 90 7.16 -3.46 3.11
N MET A 91 6.71 -2.47 2.33
CA MET A 91 6.02 -2.72 1.07
C MET A 91 6.93 -3.34 0.01
N GLN A 92 8.17 -2.86 -0.10
CA GLN A 92 9.16 -3.46 -1.01
C GLN A 92 9.46 -4.92 -0.65
N ASN A 93 9.59 -5.23 0.64
CA ASN A 93 9.79 -6.60 1.10
C ASN A 93 8.58 -7.49 0.75
N MET A 94 7.35 -6.97 0.86
CA MET A 94 6.15 -7.69 0.41
C MET A 94 6.17 -7.92 -1.11
N SER A 95 6.53 -6.91 -1.91
CA SER A 95 6.66 -7.03 -3.37
C SER A 95 7.75 -8.04 -3.78
N ALA A 96 8.87 -8.08 -3.05
CA ALA A 96 9.94 -9.05 -3.25
C ALA A 96 9.51 -10.48 -2.88
N ALA A 97 8.76 -10.65 -1.79
CA ALA A 97 8.23 -11.95 -1.36
C ALA A 97 7.20 -12.52 -2.34
N VAL A 98 6.48 -11.66 -3.07
CA VAL A 98 5.51 -12.07 -4.10
C VAL A 98 6.13 -12.18 -5.50
N ALA A 99 7.37 -11.72 -5.69
CA ALA A 99 8.10 -11.89 -6.95
C ALA A 99 8.19 -13.36 -7.45
N PRO A 100 8.32 -14.40 -6.60
CA PRO A 100 8.33 -15.80 -7.03
C PRO A 100 6.97 -16.30 -7.53
N LEU A 101 5.86 -15.70 -7.09
CA LEU A 101 4.53 -16.05 -7.60
C LEU A 101 4.38 -15.65 -9.08
N ARG A 102 5.25 -14.77 -9.60
CA ARG A 102 5.31 -14.41 -11.04
C ARG A 102 5.74 -15.57 -11.93
N SER A 103 6.47 -16.55 -11.40
CA SER A 103 6.94 -17.70 -12.17
C SER A 103 6.06 -18.93 -12.00
N GLU A 104 5.04 -18.87 -11.13
CA GLU A 104 4.16 -20.01 -10.89
C GLU A 104 3.02 -20.05 -11.92
N PRO A 105 3.02 -21.01 -12.86
CA PRO A 105 1.93 -21.19 -13.82
C PRO A 105 0.56 -21.34 -13.14
N ALA A 106 0.48 -21.90 -11.93
CA ALA A 106 -0.79 -22.00 -11.20
C ALA A 106 -1.36 -20.62 -10.81
N PHE A 107 -0.50 -19.67 -10.48
CA PHE A 107 -0.90 -18.31 -10.11
C PHE A 107 -1.27 -17.48 -11.34
N ILE A 108 -0.52 -17.63 -12.45
CA ILE A 108 -0.86 -16.97 -13.72
C ILE A 108 -2.17 -17.54 -14.28
N ASP A 109 -2.37 -18.85 -14.29
CA ASP A 109 -3.63 -19.46 -14.73
C ASP A 109 -4.81 -19.02 -13.85
N MET A 110 -4.60 -18.91 -12.54
CA MET A 110 -5.57 -18.35 -11.61
C MET A 110 -5.80 -16.85 -11.81
N LEU A 111 -4.98 -16.10 -12.54
CA LEU A 111 -5.28 -14.70 -12.82
C LEU A 111 -5.83 -14.51 -14.24
N THR A 112 -5.44 -15.36 -15.19
CA THR A 112 -5.71 -15.17 -16.62
C THR A 112 -6.85 -16.03 -17.17
N LYS A 113 -7.25 -17.14 -16.53
CA LYS A 113 -8.38 -17.99 -16.98
C LYS A 113 -9.76 -17.37 -16.77
N PHE A 114 -9.86 -16.19 -16.17
CA PHE A 114 -11.14 -15.62 -15.79
C PHE A 114 -11.71 -14.67 -16.85
N SER A 115 -12.52 -15.24 -17.75
CA SER A 115 -13.38 -14.46 -18.65
C SER A 115 -14.54 -13.76 -17.94
N ASN A 116 -14.84 -14.15 -16.68
CA ASN A 116 -15.96 -13.61 -15.88
C ASN A 116 -15.47 -12.63 -14.81
N PRO A 117 -15.89 -11.34 -14.85
CA PRO A 117 -15.51 -10.30 -13.88
C PRO A 117 -15.85 -10.66 -12.42
N PHE A 118 -16.93 -11.41 -12.18
CA PHE A 118 -17.36 -11.82 -10.84
C PHE A 118 -16.32 -12.69 -10.12
N ILE A 119 -15.57 -13.52 -10.84
CA ILE A 119 -14.57 -14.39 -10.24
C ILE A 119 -13.35 -13.57 -9.81
N GLY A 120 -12.99 -12.54 -10.58
CA GLY A 120 -11.94 -11.59 -10.20
C GLY A 120 -12.27 -10.86 -8.90
N ILE A 121 -13.52 -10.43 -8.71
CA ILE A 121 -13.99 -9.80 -7.46
C ILE A 121 -13.87 -10.77 -6.28
N LEU A 122 -14.30 -12.03 -6.44
CA LEU A 122 -14.23 -13.03 -5.39
C LEU A 122 -12.79 -13.31 -4.94
N ILE A 123 -11.85 -13.33 -5.89
CA ILE A 123 -10.42 -13.53 -5.61
C ILE A 123 -9.83 -12.32 -4.90
N GLY A 124 -10.12 -11.10 -5.37
CA GLY A 124 -9.70 -9.88 -4.69
C GLY A 124 -10.17 -9.85 -3.23
N LEU A 125 -11.41 -10.28 -2.99
CA LEU A 125 -11.99 -10.42 -1.66
C LEU A 125 -11.29 -11.51 -0.84
N LEU A 126 -11.06 -12.69 -1.40
CA LEU A 126 -10.39 -13.80 -0.71
C LEU A 126 -8.95 -13.44 -0.32
N VAL A 127 -8.18 -12.89 -1.26
CA VAL A 127 -6.79 -12.49 -1.02
C VAL A 127 -6.75 -11.39 0.04
N THR A 128 -7.66 -10.42 -0.02
CA THR A 128 -7.74 -9.35 0.98
C THR A 128 -8.23 -9.86 2.34
N ALA A 129 -9.12 -10.85 2.38
CA ALA A 129 -9.57 -11.48 3.62
C ALA A 129 -8.44 -12.25 4.32
N VAL A 130 -7.58 -12.93 3.54
CA VAL A 130 -6.41 -13.64 4.06
C VAL A 130 -5.33 -12.65 4.53
N LEU A 131 -5.04 -11.62 3.73
CA LEU A 131 -4.01 -10.62 4.05
C LEU A 131 -4.49 -9.55 5.04
N GLN A 132 -5.80 -9.44 5.28
CA GLN A 132 -6.47 -8.45 6.13
C GLN A 132 -6.11 -6.98 5.82
N SER A 133 -5.52 -6.69 4.66
CA SER A 133 -4.97 -5.38 4.33
C SER A 133 -5.18 -5.05 2.86
N ALA A 134 -6.17 -4.19 2.58
CA ALA A 134 -6.48 -3.76 1.22
C ALA A 134 -5.28 -3.06 0.55
N SER A 135 -4.56 -2.19 1.26
CA SER A 135 -3.39 -1.49 0.71
C SER A 135 -2.22 -2.42 0.39
N ALA A 136 -2.03 -3.50 1.16
CA ALA A 136 -1.01 -4.52 0.83
C ALA A 136 -1.41 -5.31 -0.42
N THR A 137 -2.68 -5.72 -0.54
CA THR A 137 -3.18 -6.43 -1.72
C THR A 137 -3.09 -5.58 -2.98
N VAL A 138 -3.40 -4.27 -2.90
CA VAL A 138 -3.23 -3.32 -4.02
C VAL A 138 -1.76 -3.22 -4.42
N GLY A 139 -0.83 -3.08 -3.47
CA GLY A 139 0.61 -3.02 -3.78
C GLY A 139 1.13 -4.27 -4.49
N ILE A 140 0.67 -5.45 -4.07
CA ILE A 140 0.99 -6.72 -4.73
C ILE A 140 0.44 -6.74 -6.16
N LEU A 141 -0.83 -6.39 -6.35
CA LEU A 141 -1.47 -6.39 -7.68
C LEU A 141 -0.80 -5.39 -8.62
N GLN A 142 -0.38 -4.24 -8.10
CA GLN A 142 0.36 -3.23 -8.83
C GLN A 142 1.74 -3.76 -9.28
N ALA A 143 2.50 -4.36 -8.37
CA ALA A 143 3.81 -4.96 -8.67
C ALA A 143 3.70 -6.06 -9.76
N LEU A 144 2.60 -6.82 -9.78
CA LEU A 144 2.33 -7.83 -10.80
C LEU A 144 1.91 -7.20 -12.15
N SER A 145 1.15 -6.11 -12.13
CA SER A 145 0.67 -5.41 -13.34
C SER A 145 1.82 -4.77 -14.14
N VAL A 146 2.82 -4.20 -13.46
CA VAL A 146 3.99 -3.56 -14.09
C VAL A 146 4.83 -4.55 -14.90
N THR A 147 4.84 -5.83 -14.51
CA THR A 147 5.60 -6.87 -15.21
C THR A 147 4.92 -7.42 -16.47
N GLY A 148 3.72 -6.95 -16.80
CA GLY A 148 2.94 -7.39 -17.96
C GLY A 148 2.21 -8.73 -17.76
N ALA A 149 2.36 -9.38 -16.60
CA ALA A 149 1.69 -10.64 -16.27
C ALA A 149 0.16 -10.49 -16.12
N ILE A 150 -0.31 -9.28 -15.80
CA ILE A 150 -1.73 -8.98 -15.61
C ILE A 150 -2.11 -7.76 -16.47
N SER A 151 -3.06 -7.95 -17.38
CA SER A 151 -3.67 -6.84 -18.14
C SER A 151 -4.70 -6.10 -17.29
N PHE A 152 -4.91 -4.81 -17.60
CA PHE A 152 -5.87 -3.94 -16.90
C PHE A 152 -7.28 -4.54 -16.79
N SER A 153 -7.72 -5.29 -17.82
CA SER A 153 -9.02 -5.98 -17.85
C SER A 153 -9.19 -7.05 -16.75
N VAL A 154 -8.10 -7.66 -16.29
CA VAL A 154 -8.08 -8.64 -15.20
C VAL A 154 -7.84 -7.96 -13.85
N ALA A 155 -7.00 -6.93 -13.83
CA ALA A 155 -6.71 -6.18 -12.60
C ALA A 155 -7.96 -5.44 -12.07
N LEU A 156 -8.78 -4.86 -12.95
CA LEU A 156 -9.91 -4.01 -12.54
C LEU A 156 -10.97 -4.77 -11.71
N PRO A 157 -11.45 -5.96 -12.11
CA PRO A 157 -12.35 -6.76 -11.28
C PRO A 157 -11.72 -7.19 -9.94
N ILE A 158 -10.42 -7.46 -9.91
CA ILE A 158 -9.71 -7.83 -8.67
C ILE A 158 -9.65 -6.63 -7.72
N ILE A 159 -9.33 -5.43 -8.22
CA ILE A 159 -9.33 -4.18 -7.43
C ILE A 159 -10.72 -3.92 -6.83
N MET A 160 -11.78 -4.15 -7.61
CA MET A 160 -13.15 -4.02 -7.10
C MET A 160 -13.45 -4.98 -5.95
N GLY A 161 -12.84 -6.17 -5.92
CA GLY A 161 -12.94 -7.11 -4.81
C GLY A 161 -12.08 -6.76 -3.60
N ILE A 162 -10.94 -6.09 -3.80
CA ILE A 162 -10.05 -5.62 -2.72
C ILE A 162 -10.68 -4.45 -1.94
N ALA A 163 -11.51 -3.65 -2.60
CA ALA A 163 -12.15 -2.47 -2.02
C ALA A 163 -13.42 -2.77 -1.20
N VAL A 164 -13.82 -4.04 -1.08
CA VAL A 164 -14.97 -4.53 -0.30
C VAL A 164 -14.50 -5.00 1.07
#